data_AF-A0A257LXM1-F1
#
_entry.id   AF-A0A257LXM1-F1
#
_cell.length_a   1.000
_cell.length_b   1.000
_cell.length_c   1.000
_cell.angle_alpha   90.00
_cell.angle_beta   90.00
_cell.angle_gamma   90.00
#
_symmetry.space_group_name_H-M   'P 1'
#
loop_
_entity.id
_entity.type
_entity.pdbx_description
1 polymer ?
#
loop_
_entity_poly.entity_id
_entity_poly.type
_entity_poly.pdbx_seq_one_letter_code
_entity_poly.pdbx_strand_id
1 'polypeptide(L)'
;MKASPILLSLLFAAAPLHAQAPPADAAAKIAAALPDKPYAKPAKPRKLLIFSVTNGFHHASIATGQLAFTELGKKTGAFETVVSNDLANFEVDALKQFDAVCFLSTTGEVFSPGKEQLKTMTPEQVKEAEAKAEQLKANLMAFIKEGKGFVGIHSATDSCYKWPEYGQMING
;
A
#
# COMPACT_ATOMS: atom_id res chain seq x y z
N MET A 1 -39.07 -19.28 -0.47
CA MET A 1 -37.66 -19.45 -0.04
C MET A 1 -36.79 -18.86 -1.13
N LYS A 2 -36.21 -17.69 -0.92
CA LYS A 2 -35.29 -17.06 -1.88
C LYS A 2 -33.88 -17.55 -1.56
N ALA A 3 -33.25 -18.22 -2.52
CA ALA A 3 -31.87 -18.65 -2.38
C ALA A 3 -30.97 -17.42 -2.21
N SER A 4 -30.23 -17.39 -1.10
CA SER A 4 -29.20 -16.40 -0.83
C SER A 4 -28.03 -16.66 -1.78
N PRO A 5 -27.51 -15.66 -2.52
CA PRO A 5 -26.34 -15.88 -3.35
C PRO A 5 -25.13 -16.03 -2.43
N ILE A 6 -24.45 -17.17 -2.54
CA ILE A 6 -23.16 -17.40 -1.91
C ILE A 6 -22.18 -16.46 -2.62
N LEU A 7 -21.78 -15.40 -1.92
CA LEU A 7 -20.69 -14.54 -2.36
C LEU A 7 -19.41 -15.38 -2.28
N LEU A 8 -18.99 -15.94 -3.41
CA LEU A 8 -17.73 -16.65 -3.50
C LEU A 8 -16.63 -15.59 -3.37
N SER A 9 -16.11 -15.43 -2.15
CA SER A 9 -14.96 -14.59 -1.88
C SER A 9 -13.76 -15.19 -2.63
N LEU A 10 -13.47 -14.64 -3.81
CA LEU A 10 -12.20 -14.85 -4.50
C LEU A 10 -11.11 -14.24 -3.62
N LEU A 11 -10.45 -15.10 -2.83
CA LEU A 11 -9.13 -14.78 -2.31
C LEU A 11 -8.23 -14.60 -3.54
N PHE A 12 -7.93 -13.35 -3.89
CA PHE A 12 -6.75 -13.08 -4.70
C PHE A 12 -5.57 -13.59 -3.88
N ALA A 13 -4.98 -14.70 -4.32
CA ALA A 13 -3.71 -15.14 -3.78
C ALA A 13 -2.74 -13.95 -3.88
N ALA A 14 -2.24 -13.50 -2.73
CA ALA A 14 -1.23 -12.46 -2.66
C ALA A 14 -0.13 -12.81 -3.67
N ALA A 15 0.16 -11.89 -4.59
CA ALA A 15 1.31 -12.05 -5.47
C ALA A 15 2.54 -12.38 -4.58
N PRO A 16 3.40 -13.33 -4.97
CA PRO A 16 4.56 -13.66 -4.18
C PRO A 16 5.33 -12.37 -3.93
N LEU A 17 5.46 -12.01 -2.65
CA LEU A 17 6.35 -10.96 -2.23
C LEU A 17 7.69 -11.35 -2.85
N HIS A 18 8.21 -10.56 -3.80
CA HIS A 18 9.63 -10.59 -4.10
C HIS A 18 10.29 -10.01 -2.84
N ALA A 19 10.37 -10.84 -1.81
CA ALA A 19 10.88 -10.49 -0.49
C ALA A 19 12.40 -10.47 -0.60
N GLN A 20 12.91 -9.52 -1.37
CA GLN A 20 14.34 -9.23 -1.32
C GLN A 20 14.61 -8.72 0.09
N ALA A 21 15.50 -9.38 0.82
CA ALA A 21 15.94 -8.86 2.10
C ALA A 21 16.71 -7.55 1.87
N PRO A 22 16.66 -6.58 2.80
CA PRO A 22 17.52 -5.43 2.72
C PRO A 22 18.99 -5.85 2.78
N PRO A 23 19.94 -5.02 2.30
CA PRO A 23 21.37 -5.27 2.46
C PRO A 23 21.73 -5.58 3.91
N ALA A 24 22.71 -6.45 4.14
CA ALA A 24 23.03 -6.97 5.47
C ALA A 24 23.38 -5.88 6.50
N ASP A 25 23.96 -4.76 6.06
CA ASP A 25 24.33 -3.62 6.90
C ASP A 25 23.22 -2.55 7.04
N ALA A 26 22.08 -2.73 6.37
CA ALA A 26 21.00 -1.74 6.33
C ALA A 26 20.46 -1.45 7.73
N ALA A 27 20.23 -2.46 8.55
CA ALA A 27 19.70 -2.29 9.90
C ALA A 27 20.61 -1.41 10.78
N ALA A 28 21.92 -1.64 10.74
CA ALA A 28 22.89 -0.85 11.51
C ALA A 28 22.94 0.60 11.04
N LYS A 29 22.96 0.82 9.71
CA LYS A 29 22.95 2.16 9.12
C LYS A 29 21.66 2.92 9.43
N ILE A 30 20.51 2.25 9.35
CA ILE A 30 19.22 2.82 9.72
C ILE A 30 19.25 3.22 11.20
N ALA A 31 19.58 2.31 12.12
CA ALA A 31 19.59 2.58 13.55
C ALA A 31 20.47 3.79 13.93
N ALA A 32 21.62 3.94 13.26
CA ALA A 32 22.53 5.07 13.44
C ALA A 32 22.00 6.40 12.89
N ALA A 33 21.17 6.37 11.84
CA ALA A 33 20.61 7.57 11.22
C ALA A 33 19.28 8.02 11.83
N LEU A 34 18.54 7.13 12.49
CA LEU A 34 17.23 7.43 13.04
C LEU A 34 17.30 8.39 14.24
N PRO A 35 16.40 9.38 14.34
CA PRO A 35 16.31 10.24 15.51
C PRO A 35 15.81 9.44 16.73
N ASP A 36 16.21 9.87 17.93
CA ASP A 36 15.77 9.22 19.19
C ASP A 36 14.36 9.63 19.62
N LYS A 37 13.82 10.72 19.07
CA LYS A 37 12.52 11.28 19.39
C LYS A 37 11.81 11.72 18.12
N PRO A 38 10.46 11.74 18.12
CA PRO A 38 9.73 12.22 16.96
C PRO A 38 9.87 13.73 16.87
N TYR A 39 10.09 14.25 15.66
CA TYR A 39 10.13 15.70 15.42
C TYR A 39 8.79 16.38 15.72
N ALA A 40 7.69 15.67 15.49
CA ALA A 40 6.35 16.09 15.86
C ALA A 40 5.75 15.04 16.80
N LYS A 41 5.35 15.45 18.01
CA LYS A 41 4.70 14.55 18.96
C LYS A 41 3.28 14.23 18.46
N PRO A 42 2.93 12.96 18.25
CA PRO A 42 1.58 12.60 17.85
C PRO A 42 0.59 12.84 19.01
N ALA A 43 -0.57 13.42 18.70
CA ALA A 43 -1.62 13.69 19.69
C ALA A 43 -2.30 12.41 20.24
N LYS A 44 -2.24 11.32 19.48
CA LYS A 44 -2.74 9.98 19.81
C LYS A 44 -1.87 8.94 19.09
N PRO A 45 -1.86 7.66 19.51
CA PRO A 45 -1.17 6.61 18.76
C PRO A 45 -1.61 6.62 17.29
N ARG A 46 -0.63 6.49 16.38
CA ARG A 46 -0.85 6.53 14.94
C ARG A 46 -0.51 5.20 14.29
N LYS A 47 -1.25 4.82 13.26
CA LYS A 47 -0.93 3.63 12.46
C LYS A 47 -0.76 3.97 10.98
N LEU A 48 0.36 3.52 10.39
CA LEU A 48 0.75 3.76 9.00
C LEU A 48 0.72 2.43 8.23
N LEU A 49 -0.08 2.35 7.18
CA LEU A 49 0.02 1.26 6.20
C LEU A 49 1.18 1.55 5.25
N ILE A 50 2.09 0.59 5.05
CA ILE A 50 3.15 0.65 4.04
C ILE A 50 2.79 -0.35 2.94
N PHE A 51 2.48 0.18 1.77
CA PHE A 51 2.07 -0.53 0.59
C PHE A 51 3.12 -0.37 -0.52
N SER A 52 3.55 -1.48 -1.12
CA SER A 52 4.71 -1.53 -2.04
C SER A 52 4.49 -2.47 -3.22
N VAL A 53 3.24 -2.59 -3.71
CA VAL A 53 2.95 -3.38 -4.91
C VAL A 53 3.64 -2.77 -6.14
N THR A 54 4.22 -3.62 -6.98
CA THR A 54 4.86 -3.22 -8.24
C THR A 54 4.32 -4.08 -9.39
N ASN A 55 3.50 -3.48 -10.25
CA ASN A 55 3.06 -4.03 -11.54
C ASN A 55 3.93 -3.52 -12.71
N GLY A 56 5.16 -3.10 -12.40
CA GLY A 56 6.20 -2.64 -13.31
C GLY A 56 7.58 -2.99 -12.75
N PHE A 57 8.53 -2.05 -12.80
CA PHE A 57 9.86 -2.28 -12.25
C PHE A 57 9.82 -2.48 -10.72
N HIS A 58 10.49 -3.53 -10.24
CA HIS A 58 10.63 -3.77 -8.81
C HIS A 58 11.89 -3.10 -8.27
N HIS A 59 11.73 -2.24 -7.25
CA HIS A 59 12.82 -1.45 -6.69
C HIS A 59 13.45 -2.18 -5.50
N ALA A 60 14.73 -2.55 -5.59
CA ALA A 60 15.46 -3.22 -4.50
C ALA A 60 15.49 -2.39 -3.19
N SER A 61 15.27 -1.08 -3.27
CA SER A 61 15.16 -0.19 -2.11
C SER A 61 13.90 -0.39 -1.26
N ILE A 62 12.88 -1.09 -1.77
CA ILE A 62 11.62 -1.33 -1.05
C ILE A 62 11.89 -2.00 0.30
N ALA A 63 12.72 -3.04 0.32
CA ALA A 63 13.03 -3.77 1.55
C ALA A 63 13.70 -2.89 2.61
N THR A 64 14.66 -2.07 2.18
CA THR A 64 15.34 -1.09 3.06
C THR A 64 14.36 -0.02 3.54
N GLY A 65 13.47 0.47 2.68
CA GLY A 65 12.46 1.46 3.04
C GLY A 65 11.45 0.93 4.05
N GLN A 66 10.93 -0.30 3.86
CA GLN A 66 10.02 -0.96 4.80
C GLN A 66 10.67 -1.10 6.18
N LEU A 67 11.93 -1.54 6.23
CA LEU A 67 12.70 -1.62 7.47
C LEU A 67 12.89 -0.23 8.10
N ALA A 68 13.28 0.77 7.31
CA ALA A 68 13.53 2.12 7.79
C ALA A 68 12.31 2.76 8.44
N PHE A 69 11.13 2.69 7.80
CA PHE A 69 9.90 3.21 8.38
C PHE A 69 9.47 2.43 9.64
N THR A 70 9.62 1.10 9.62
CA THR A 70 9.29 0.25 10.77
C THR A 70 10.14 0.62 11.99
N GLU A 71 11.46 0.74 11.80
CA GLU A 71 12.38 1.09 12.89
C GLU A 71 12.24 2.56 13.31
N LEU A 72 11.93 3.47 12.37
CA LEU A 72 11.61 4.87 12.70
C LEU A 72 10.39 4.95 13.63
N GLY A 73 9.31 4.25 13.29
CA GLY A 73 8.10 4.19 14.11
C GLY A 73 8.37 3.63 15.50
N LYS A 74 9.09 2.49 15.58
CA LYS A 74 9.48 1.86 16.85
C LYS A 74 10.37 2.76 17.71
N LYS A 75 11.44 3.32 17.14
CA LYS A 75 12.44 4.10 17.88
C LYS A 75 11.86 5.40 18.42
N THR A 76 11.01 6.06 17.63
CA THR A 76 10.46 7.37 17.99
C THR A 76 9.11 7.30 18.70
N GLY A 77 8.37 6.20 18.56
CA GLY A 77 6.98 6.10 19.01
C GLY A 77 6.02 7.01 18.23
N ALA A 78 6.43 7.56 17.07
CA ALA A 78 5.60 8.45 16.26
C ALA A 78 4.36 7.75 15.70
N PHE A 79 4.53 6.49 15.29
CA PHE A 79 3.51 5.66 14.66
C PHE A 79 3.91 4.18 14.74
N GLU A 80 2.92 3.30 14.67
CA GLU A 80 3.07 1.88 14.35
C GLU A 80 2.97 1.69 12.84
N THR A 81 3.74 0.76 12.28
CA THR A 81 3.68 0.42 10.86
C THR A 81 3.01 -0.92 10.63
N VAL A 82 2.17 -1.02 9.62
CA VAL A 82 1.71 -2.28 9.04
C VAL A 82 2.29 -2.36 7.63
N VAL A 83 3.21 -3.29 7.38
CA VAL A 83 3.74 -3.55 6.03
C VAL A 83 2.87 -4.61 5.39
N SER A 84 2.12 -4.26 4.35
CA SER A 84 1.24 -5.20 3.67
C SER A 84 0.97 -4.76 2.23
N ASN A 85 0.97 -5.74 1.33
CA ASN A 85 0.57 -5.58 -0.07
C ASN A 85 -0.85 -6.13 -0.33
N ASP A 86 -1.57 -6.51 0.72
CA ASP A 86 -2.94 -7.01 0.58
C ASP A 86 -3.90 -5.85 0.27
N LEU A 87 -4.62 -5.98 -0.85
CA LEU A 87 -5.62 -5.02 -1.29
C LEU A 87 -6.82 -4.94 -0.33
N ALA A 88 -7.05 -5.95 0.50
CA ALA A 88 -8.08 -5.92 1.54
C ALA A 88 -7.87 -4.79 2.56
N ASN A 89 -6.64 -4.26 2.70
CA ASN A 89 -6.39 -3.09 3.55
C ASN A 89 -7.08 -1.82 3.03
N PHE A 90 -7.49 -1.78 1.77
CA PHE A 90 -8.20 -0.66 1.15
C PHE A 90 -9.72 -0.80 1.17
N GLU A 91 -10.26 -1.82 1.84
CA GLU A 91 -11.68 -1.84 2.21
C GLU A 91 -11.96 -0.73 3.23
N VAL A 92 -13.16 -0.16 3.20
CA VAL A 92 -13.57 0.94 4.09
C VAL A 92 -13.32 0.62 5.57
N ASP A 93 -13.70 -0.58 6.02
CA ASP A 93 -13.54 -0.95 7.43
C ASP A 93 -12.08 -1.20 7.81
N ALA A 94 -11.28 -1.76 6.89
CA ALA A 94 -9.86 -1.95 7.12
C ALA A 94 -9.12 -0.61 7.17
N LEU A 95 -9.45 0.34 6.29
CA LEU A 95 -8.83 1.68 6.24
C LEU A 95 -9.02 2.49 7.53
N LYS A 96 -10.14 2.30 8.25
CA LYS A 96 -10.43 3.02 9.50
C LYS A 96 -9.36 2.84 10.58
N GLN A 97 -8.63 1.72 10.55
CA GLN A 97 -7.56 1.45 11.51
C GLN A 97 -6.29 2.29 11.25
N PHE A 98 -6.14 2.86 10.05
CA PHE A 98 -4.96 3.61 9.65
C PHE A 98 -5.21 5.12 9.80
N ASP A 99 -4.13 5.84 10.13
CA ASP A 99 -4.09 7.30 10.09
C ASP A 99 -3.46 7.82 8.81
N ALA A 100 -2.63 6.99 8.16
CA ALA A 100 -2.05 7.29 6.87
C ALA A 100 -1.75 6.02 6.07
N VAL A 101 -1.62 6.19 4.76
CA VAL A 101 -1.14 5.17 3.82
C VAL A 101 0.13 5.68 3.13
N CYS A 102 1.16 4.85 3.10
CA CYS A 102 2.42 5.10 2.41
C CYS A 102 2.52 4.19 1.19
N PHE A 103 2.60 4.80 -0.01
CA PHE A 103 2.99 4.12 -1.23
C PHE A 103 4.52 4.21 -1.33
N LEU A 104 5.18 3.11 -0.97
CA LEU A 104 6.63 3.01 -0.94
C LEU A 104 7.13 2.36 -2.23
N SER A 105 7.60 3.20 -3.17
CA SER A 105 8.14 2.78 -4.47
C SER A 105 7.23 1.82 -5.23
N THR A 106 5.92 2.06 -5.17
CA THR A 106 4.95 1.34 -5.99
C THR A 106 5.21 1.58 -7.47
N THR A 107 4.69 0.75 -8.37
CA THR A 107 4.83 1.00 -9.82
C THR A 107 3.67 0.39 -10.60
N GLY A 108 3.17 1.08 -11.62
CA GLY A 108 2.09 0.58 -12.48
C GLY A 108 0.70 0.64 -11.84
N GLU A 109 -0.23 -0.18 -12.35
CA GLU A 109 -1.63 -0.21 -11.88
C GLU A 109 -1.77 -1.08 -10.62
N VAL A 110 -1.46 -0.52 -9.46
CA VAL A 110 -1.20 -1.27 -8.21
C VAL A 110 -2.45 -1.86 -7.54
N PHE A 111 -3.64 -1.46 -7.97
CA PHE A 111 -4.92 -2.03 -7.56
C PHE A 111 -5.44 -3.12 -8.50
N SER A 112 -4.76 -3.33 -9.63
CA SER A 112 -5.14 -4.30 -10.64
C SER A 112 -4.25 -5.54 -10.58
N PRO A 113 -4.71 -6.69 -11.11
CA PRO A 113 -3.85 -7.85 -11.26
C PRO A 113 -2.63 -7.52 -12.13
N GLY A 114 -1.48 -8.09 -11.78
CA GLY A 114 -0.25 -7.94 -12.56
C GLY A 114 -0.34 -8.64 -13.93
N LYS A 115 0.54 -8.27 -14.86
CA LYS A 115 0.52 -8.80 -16.25
C LYS A 115 0.52 -10.33 -16.32
N GLU A 116 1.30 -10.99 -15.46
CA GLU A 116 1.35 -12.46 -15.44
C GLU A 116 0.08 -13.10 -14.87
N GLN A 117 -0.57 -12.45 -13.90
CA GLN A 117 -1.86 -12.91 -13.37
C GLN A 117 -2.96 -12.77 -14.43
N LEU A 118 -2.97 -11.65 -15.16
CA LEU A 118 -3.96 -11.43 -16.22
C LEU A 118 -3.95 -12.52 -17.31
N LYS A 119 -2.79 -13.15 -17.58
CA LYS A 119 -2.68 -14.23 -18.58
C LYS A 119 -3.46 -15.49 -18.22
N THR A 120 -3.72 -15.71 -16.93
CA THR A 120 -4.40 -16.93 -16.43
C THR A 120 -5.85 -16.68 -16.02
N MET A 121 -6.31 -15.43 -16.12
CA MET A 121 -7.66 -15.04 -15.73
C MET A 121 -8.65 -15.15 -16.89
N THR A 122 -9.87 -15.55 -16.56
CA THR A 122 -11.03 -15.47 -17.45
C THR A 122 -11.48 -14.01 -17.65
N PRO A 123 -12.20 -13.69 -18.73
CA PRO A 123 -12.78 -12.35 -18.93
C PRO A 123 -13.66 -11.90 -17.75
N GLU A 124 -14.41 -12.83 -17.15
CA GLU A 124 -15.26 -12.56 -15.98
C GLU A 124 -14.42 -12.17 -14.76
N GLN A 125 -13.34 -12.90 -14.47
CA GLN A 125 -12.43 -12.57 -13.38
C GLN A 125 -11.71 -11.24 -13.59
N VAL A 126 -11.33 -10.91 -14.83
CA VAL A 126 -10.72 -9.62 -15.16
C VAL A 126 -11.71 -8.49 -14.86
N LYS A 127 -12.96 -8.63 -15.31
CA LYS A 127 -14.02 -7.65 -15.05
C LYS A 127 -14.30 -7.46 -13.55
N GLU A 128 -14.31 -8.55 -12.79
CA GLU A 128 -14.46 -8.50 -11.32
C GLU A 128 -13.28 -7.77 -10.66
N ALA A 129 -12.05 -8.05 -11.09
CA ALA A 129 -10.86 -7.38 -10.57
C ALA A 129 -10.83 -5.88 -10.92
N GLU A 130 -11.28 -5.49 -12.11
CA GLU A 130 -11.43 -4.07 -12.49
C GLU A 130 -12.47 -3.36 -11.62
N ALA A 131 -13.66 -3.97 -11.44
CA ALA A 131 -14.68 -3.42 -10.56
C ALA A 131 -14.18 -3.29 -9.11
N LYS A 132 -13.41 -4.28 -8.66
CA LYS A 132 -12.79 -4.23 -7.34
C LYS A 132 -11.76 -3.11 -7.23
N ALA A 133 -10.90 -2.96 -8.23
CA ALA A 133 -9.91 -1.90 -8.28
C ALA A 133 -10.57 -0.52 -8.17
N GLU A 134 -11.63 -0.25 -8.94
CA GLU A 134 -12.37 1.02 -8.88
C GLU A 134 -12.98 1.27 -7.49
N GLN A 135 -13.51 0.23 -6.83
CA GLN A 135 -14.01 0.35 -5.46
C GLN A 135 -12.89 0.75 -4.48
N LEU A 136 -11.73 0.07 -4.52
CA LEU A 136 -10.63 0.32 -3.60
C LEU A 136 -9.98 1.69 -3.84
N LYS A 137 -9.89 2.12 -5.11
CA LYS A 137 -9.49 3.47 -5.51
C LYS A 137 -10.39 4.54 -4.88
N ALA A 138 -11.71 4.37 -5.01
CA ALA A 138 -12.67 5.29 -4.42
C ALA A 138 -12.56 5.34 -2.89
N ASN A 139 -12.38 4.19 -2.23
CA ASN A 139 -12.18 4.12 -0.78
C ASN A 139 -10.92 4.89 -0.33
N LEU A 140 -9.80 4.74 -1.05
CA LEU A 140 -8.57 5.48 -0.75
C LEU A 140 -8.78 6.98 -0.89
N MET A 141 -9.46 7.45 -1.94
CA MET A 141 -9.72 8.88 -2.11
C MET A 141 -10.65 9.44 -1.05
N ALA A 142 -11.68 8.68 -0.65
CA ALA A 142 -12.53 9.06 0.47
C ALA A 142 -11.73 9.19 1.77
N PHE A 143 -10.90 8.20 2.09
CA PHE A 143 -9.99 8.23 3.26
C PHE A 143 -9.13 9.50 3.29
N ILE A 144 -8.54 9.88 2.15
CA ILE A 144 -7.68 11.06 2.04
C ILE A 144 -8.51 12.36 2.16
N LYS A 145 -9.67 12.43 1.50
CA LYS A 145 -10.59 13.58 1.58
C LYS A 145 -11.18 13.79 2.98
N GLU A 146 -11.25 12.74 3.79
CA GLU A 146 -11.62 12.82 5.22
C GLU A 146 -10.48 13.39 6.11
N GLY A 147 -9.32 13.72 5.52
CA GLY A 147 -8.20 14.33 6.23
C GLY A 147 -7.16 13.34 6.75
N LYS A 148 -7.19 12.08 6.26
CA LYS A 148 -6.15 11.10 6.57
C LYS A 148 -4.91 11.32 5.70
N GLY A 149 -3.77 10.84 6.17
CA GLY A 149 -2.49 11.08 5.52
C GLY A 149 -2.25 10.19 4.31
N PHE A 150 -1.59 10.75 3.30
CA PHE A 150 -0.98 10.01 2.19
C PHE A 150 0.51 10.35 2.11
N VAL A 151 1.34 9.34 1.90
CA VAL A 151 2.79 9.49 1.70
C VAL A 151 3.16 8.75 0.42
N GLY A 152 3.60 9.47 -0.61
CA GLY A 152 4.18 8.88 -1.82
C GLY A 152 5.70 8.98 -1.78
N ILE A 153 6.40 7.85 -1.93
CA ILE A 153 7.87 7.82 -2.00
C ILE A 153 8.32 7.34 -3.38
N HIS A 154 9.21 8.12 -4.01
CA HIS A 154 9.89 7.77 -5.25
C HIS A 154 8.89 7.39 -6.36
N SER A 155 8.89 6.14 -6.82
CA SER A 155 8.06 5.64 -7.92
C SER A 155 6.56 5.55 -7.60
N ALA A 156 6.13 6.01 -6.42
CA ALA A 156 4.71 6.26 -6.16
C ALA A 156 4.07 7.17 -7.24
N THR A 157 4.82 8.10 -7.82
CA THR A 157 4.34 8.92 -8.95
C THR A 157 4.34 8.17 -10.29
N ASP A 158 5.07 7.06 -10.37
CA ASP A 158 5.12 6.12 -11.50
C ASP A 158 4.07 4.99 -11.33
N SER A 159 2.89 5.34 -10.80
CA SER A 159 1.82 4.40 -10.48
C SER A 159 0.45 4.96 -10.86
N CYS A 160 -0.53 4.08 -11.05
CA CYS A 160 -1.94 4.43 -11.27
C CYS A 160 -2.17 5.38 -12.46
N TYR A 161 -1.45 5.20 -13.58
CA TYR A 161 -1.51 6.11 -14.73
C TYR A 161 -2.92 6.28 -15.31
N LYS A 162 -3.75 5.24 -15.21
CA LYS A 162 -5.14 5.24 -15.70
C LYS A 162 -6.13 5.88 -14.74
N TRP A 163 -5.67 6.46 -13.62
CA TRP A 163 -6.51 7.04 -12.59
C TRP A 163 -6.22 8.54 -12.42
N PRO A 164 -6.94 9.42 -13.15
CA PRO A 164 -6.66 10.87 -13.14
C PRO A 164 -6.73 11.51 -11.76
N GLU A 165 -7.62 11.06 -10.89
CA GLU A 165 -7.76 11.59 -9.53
C GLU A 165 -6.53 11.30 -8.67
N TYR A 166 -5.86 10.16 -8.88
CA TYR A 166 -4.57 9.89 -8.23
C TYR A 166 -3.50 10.88 -8.69
N GLY A 167 -3.42 11.15 -10.01
CA GLY A 167 -2.54 12.18 -10.56
C GLY A 167 -2.77 13.52 -9.88
N GLN A 168 -4.02 14.00 -9.85
CA GLN A 168 -4.38 15.26 -9.21
C GLN A 168 -4.00 15.30 -7.73
N MET A 169 -4.22 14.21 -6.99
CA MET A 169 -3.87 14.10 -5.57
C MET A 169 -2.37 14.26 -5.33
N ILE A 170 -1.51 13.71 -6.19
CA ILE A 170 -0.05 13.84 -6.09
C ILE A 170 0.51 15.07 -6.83
N ASN A 171 -0.36 16.02 -7.17
CA ASN A 171 -0.04 17.27 -7.87
C ASN A 171 0.46 17.06 -9.31
N GLY A 172 -0.17 16.11 -10.03
CA GLY A 172 0.01 15.82 -11.46
C GLY A 172 -1.24 16.11 -12.29
#